data_AF-A0A7V2CXT5-F1
#
_entry.id   AF-A0A7V2CXT5-F1
#
_cell.length_a   1.000
_cell.length_b   1.000
_cell.length_c   1.000
_cell.angle_alpha   90.00
_cell.angle_beta   90.00
_cell.angle_gamma   90.00
#
_symmetry.space_group_name_H-M   'P 1'
#
loop_
_entity.id
_entity.type
_entity.pdbx_description
1 polymer ?
#
loop_
_entity_poly.entity_id
_entity_poly.type
_entity_poly.pdbx_seq_one_letter_code
_entity_poly.pdbx_strand_id
1 'polypeptide(L)'
;MPLAVLPLVLALLAICAPLVAAANPGSAASPSPDPAPHLTEIAKRAELVSLRKVTAETAKKRYRQTLAALELGRQAGMLPGKSLDLALPDAGYQGAHLALTKRALESRFAELDRLGVFRWKTNLALLVRGSAPLEPHIGAERAMHIDHILPTAAFPELSTEFANLRLVSARTNLRKTDDVRQLALDLGRELREAGIIDADTFARIRRLRAEDFR
;
A
#
# COMPACT_ATOMS: atom_id res chain seq x y z
N MET A 1 40.07 -53.16 61.03
CA MET A 1 38.82 -53.12 60.22
C MET A 1 38.35 -51.67 60.15
N PRO A 2 37.68 -51.21 59.07
CA PRO A 2 37.56 -51.79 57.73
C PRO A 2 38.08 -50.83 56.62
N LEU A 3 37.83 -51.26 55.38
CA LEU A 3 37.71 -50.55 54.08
C LEU A 3 37.47 -49.02 54.12
N ALA A 4 37.79 -48.19 53.11
CA ALA A 4 38.54 -48.30 51.83
C ALA A 4 38.72 -46.82 51.29
N VAL A 5 38.96 -46.40 50.03
CA VAL A 5 38.90 -46.95 48.65
C VAL A 5 39.98 -46.26 47.77
N LEU A 6 40.43 -46.98 46.73
CA LEU A 6 41.16 -46.52 45.53
C LEU A 6 40.42 -47.15 44.31
N PRO A 7 40.54 -46.73 43.02
CA PRO A 7 41.61 -45.92 42.41
C PRO A 7 41.23 -45.07 41.16
N LEU A 8 42.23 -44.74 40.31
CA LEU A 8 42.17 -44.57 38.83
C LEU A 8 41.41 -43.33 38.25
N VAL A 9 41.78 -42.69 37.11
CA VAL A 9 43.04 -42.70 36.29
C VAL A 9 43.01 -41.61 35.21
N LEU A 10 44.17 -41.31 34.57
CA LEU A 10 44.45 -40.55 33.31
C LEU A 10 43.61 -39.27 33.00
N ALA A 11 44.16 -38.09 32.67
CA ALA A 11 45.30 -37.72 31.81
C ALA A 11 45.12 -37.97 30.29
N LEU A 12 44.77 -36.91 29.55
CA LEU A 12 45.14 -36.57 28.15
C LEU A 12 44.83 -35.06 27.98
N LEU A 13 45.69 -34.14 27.52
CA LEU A 13 46.39 -34.01 26.23
C LEU A 13 45.49 -33.99 24.98
N ALA A 14 45.21 -32.80 24.45
CA ALA A 14 44.98 -32.57 23.01
C ALA A 14 45.04 -31.07 22.58
N ILE A 15 46.12 -30.71 21.87
CA ILE A 15 46.14 -29.94 20.60
C ILE A 15 45.45 -28.55 20.55
N CYS A 16 46.26 -27.50 20.39
CA CYS A 16 45.86 -26.28 19.69
C CYS A 16 45.88 -26.50 18.17
N ALA A 17 44.86 -26.03 17.45
CA ALA A 17 44.90 -25.88 15.99
C ALA A 17 44.15 -24.59 15.58
N PRO A 18 44.73 -23.72 14.71
CA PRO A 18 44.06 -22.51 14.28
C PRO A 18 43.00 -22.81 13.20
N LEU A 19 41.76 -22.40 13.43
CA LEU A 19 40.71 -22.53 12.42
C LEU A 19 40.91 -21.46 11.33
N VAL A 20 41.46 -21.87 10.19
CA VAL A 20 41.72 -20.99 9.04
C VAL A 20 40.41 -20.40 8.53
N ALA A 21 40.33 -19.07 8.48
CA ALA A 21 39.20 -18.36 7.90
C ALA A 21 39.19 -18.50 6.37
N ALA A 22 38.45 -19.48 5.86
CA ALA A 22 38.21 -19.65 4.43
C ALA A 22 37.33 -18.50 3.91
N ALA A 23 37.96 -17.49 3.31
CA ALA A 23 37.25 -16.43 2.59
C ALA A 23 36.59 -17.03 1.33
N ASN A 24 35.27 -16.99 1.23
CA ASN A 24 34.52 -17.45 0.05
C ASN A 24 34.53 -16.38 -1.06
N PRO A 25 35.23 -16.59 -2.19
CA PRO A 25 35.22 -15.65 -3.32
C PRO A 25 34.01 -15.96 -4.23
N GLY A 26 32.79 -15.82 -3.71
CA GLY A 26 31.63 -16.47 -4.32
C GLY A 26 30.24 -15.97 -3.93
N SER A 27 30.11 -14.73 -3.45
CA SER A 27 28.78 -14.07 -3.35
C SER A 27 28.64 -13.02 -4.46
N ALA A 28 28.42 -13.50 -5.68
CA ALA A 28 27.94 -12.65 -6.76
C ALA A 28 26.52 -12.22 -6.40
N ALA A 29 26.34 -10.95 -6.04
CA ALA A 29 25.02 -10.40 -5.77
C ALA A 29 24.15 -10.57 -7.03
N SER A 30 23.05 -11.32 -6.91
CA SER A 30 22.08 -11.48 -7.98
C SER A 30 21.69 -10.11 -8.52
N PRO A 31 21.66 -9.89 -9.86
CA PRO A 31 21.30 -8.58 -10.40
C PRO A 31 19.91 -8.22 -9.89
N SER A 32 19.81 -7.07 -9.21
CA SER A 32 18.53 -6.53 -8.76
C SER A 32 17.62 -6.42 -9.99
N PRO A 33 16.39 -6.97 -9.96
CA PRO A 33 15.49 -6.87 -11.10
C PRO A 33 15.26 -5.39 -11.44
N ASP A 34 15.27 -5.07 -12.73
CA ASP A 34 15.09 -3.71 -13.23
C ASP A 34 13.78 -3.11 -12.70
N PRO A 35 13.80 -1.96 -12.00
CA PRO A 35 12.60 -1.32 -11.48
C PRO A 35 11.78 -0.61 -12.57
N ALA A 36 12.35 -0.31 -13.75
CA ALA A 36 11.68 0.50 -14.77
C ALA A 36 10.27 -0.02 -15.17
N PRO A 37 10.03 -1.34 -15.38
CA PRO A 37 8.72 -1.83 -15.79
C PRO A 37 7.58 -1.56 -14.79
N HIS A 38 7.84 -1.56 -13.47
CA HIS A 38 6.79 -1.24 -12.49
C HIS A 38 6.59 0.27 -12.34
N LEU A 39 7.63 1.07 -12.51
CA LEU A 39 7.53 2.54 -12.48
C LEU A 39 6.71 3.06 -13.68
N THR A 40 7.05 2.64 -14.90
CA THR A 40 6.29 2.96 -16.12
C THR A 40 4.82 2.58 -15.99
N GLU A 41 4.54 1.42 -15.41
CA GLU A 41 3.17 0.92 -15.28
C GLU A 41 2.40 1.61 -14.13
N ILE A 42 3.05 2.12 -13.07
CA ILE A 42 2.42 3.05 -12.11
C ILE A 42 2.04 4.36 -12.83
N ALA A 43 2.99 4.97 -13.55
CA ALA A 43 2.78 6.25 -14.24
C ALA A 43 1.60 6.17 -15.21
N LYS A 44 1.64 5.20 -16.13
CA LYS A 44 0.58 4.92 -17.12
C LYS A 44 -0.80 4.59 -16.49
N ARG A 45 -0.84 4.02 -15.28
CA ARG A 45 -2.09 3.75 -14.54
C ARG A 45 -2.65 5.02 -13.90
N ALA A 46 -1.79 5.92 -13.43
CA ALA A 46 -2.18 7.17 -12.78
C ALA A 46 -2.45 8.32 -13.76
N GLU A 47 -1.74 8.40 -14.89
CA GLU A 47 -1.85 9.46 -15.91
C GLU A 47 -3.28 9.64 -16.41
N LEU A 48 -3.91 8.55 -16.86
CA LEU A 48 -5.28 8.54 -17.38
C LEU A 48 -6.32 8.99 -16.33
N VAL A 49 -5.99 8.86 -15.05
CA VAL A 49 -6.83 9.27 -13.92
C VAL A 49 -6.62 10.75 -13.59
N SER A 50 -5.35 11.20 -13.54
CA SER A 50 -4.94 12.61 -13.39
C SER A 50 -5.62 13.51 -14.42
N LEU A 51 -5.57 13.09 -15.69
CA LEU A 51 -6.19 13.79 -16.82
C LEU A 51 -7.73 13.70 -16.82
N ARG A 52 -8.35 12.98 -15.87
CA ARG A 52 -9.81 12.79 -15.73
C ARG A 52 -10.50 12.19 -16.97
N LYS A 53 -9.73 11.52 -17.85
CA LYS A 53 -10.18 10.93 -19.13
C LYS A 53 -10.87 9.56 -18.96
N VAL A 54 -11.36 9.23 -17.77
CA VAL A 54 -11.79 7.86 -17.39
C VAL A 54 -13.01 7.88 -16.48
N THR A 55 -13.80 6.80 -16.53
CA THR A 55 -14.94 6.61 -15.61
C THR A 55 -14.48 6.28 -14.19
N ALA A 56 -15.34 6.52 -13.19
CA ALA A 56 -15.05 6.20 -11.78
C ALA A 56 -14.67 4.71 -11.57
N GLU A 57 -15.34 3.77 -12.25
CA GLU A 57 -14.97 2.34 -12.18
C GLU A 57 -13.63 2.05 -12.86
N THR A 58 -13.26 2.80 -13.90
CA THR A 58 -11.92 2.72 -14.50
C THR A 58 -10.86 3.28 -13.54
N ALA A 59 -11.12 4.40 -12.86
CA ALA A 59 -10.25 4.93 -11.82
C ALA A 59 -10.08 3.93 -10.65
N LYS A 60 -11.16 3.33 -10.15
CA LYS A 60 -11.12 2.23 -9.17
C LYS A 60 -10.26 1.06 -9.67
N LYS A 61 -10.42 0.63 -10.93
CA LYS A 61 -9.58 -0.42 -11.53
C LYS A 61 -8.10 -0.01 -11.53
N ARG A 62 -7.78 1.21 -11.99
CA ARG A 62 -6.40 1.73 -12.00
C ARG A 62 -5.79 1.82 -10.60
N TYR A 63 -6.54 2.29 -9.61
CA TYR A 63 -6.10 2.35 -8.21
C TYR A 63 -5.69 0.98 -7.65
N ARG A 64 -6.50 -0.08 -7.87
CA ARG A 64 -6.11 -1.46 -7.49
C ARG A 64 -4.82 -1.90 -8.18
N GLN A 65 -4.70 -1.58 -9.46
CA GLN A 65 -3.51 -1.89 -10.24
C GLN A 65 -2.27 -1.07 -9.80
N THR A 66 -2.42 0.17 -9.35
CA THR A 66 -1.33 0.99 -8.78
C THR A 66 -0.80 0.36 -7.49
N LEU A 67 -1.69 -0.04 -6.58
CA LEU A 67 -1.32 -0.77 -5.36
C LEU A 67 -0.59 -2.10 -5.67
N ALA A 68 -1.00 -2.80 -6.73
CA ALA A 68 -0.32 -4.01 -7.20
C ALA A 68 1.12 -3.73 -7.67
N ALA A 69 1.33 -2.62 -8.38
CA ALA A 69 2.66 -2.26 -8.90
C ALA A 69 3.59 -1.73 -7.79
N LEU A 70 3.06 -1.09 -6.75
CA LEU A 70 3.82 -0.76 -5.54
C LEU A 70 4.32 -2.02 -4.81
N GLU A 71 3.49 -3.07 -4.75
CA GLU A 71 3.91 -4.35 -4.14
C GLU A 71 4.95 -5.08 -4.99
N LEU A 72 4.77 -5.12 -6.32
CA LEU A 72 5.78 -5.69 -7.22
C LEU A 72 7.10 -4.92 -7.15
N GLY A 73 7.05 -3.59 -7.06
CA GLY A 73 8.23 -2.76 -6.81
C GLY A 73 8.89 -3.04 -5.46
N ARG A 74 8.11 -3.26 -4.40
CA ARG A 74 8.62 -3.66 -3.08
C ARG A 74 9.30 -5.03 -3.12
N GLN A 75 8.73 -5.99 -3.85
CA GLN A 75 9.34 -7.31 -4.08
C GLN A 75 10.62 -7.21 -4.93
N ALA A 76 10.74 -6.18 -5.79
CA ALA A 76 11.95 -5.82 -6.52
C ALA A 76 12.94 -4.93 -5.70
N GLY A 77 12.71 -4.72 -4.40
CA GLY A 77 13.60 -3.95 -3.51
C GLY A 77 13.38 -2.43 -3.48
N MET A 78 12.41 -1.89 -4.23
CA MET A 78 12.08 -0.47 -4.22
C MET A 78 11.18 -0.09 -3.05
N LEU A 79 11.45 1.06 -2.42
CA LEU A 79 10.54 1.64 -1.43
C LEU A 79 9.29 2.20 -2.13
N PRO A 80 8.05 1.91 -1.67
CA PRO A 80 6.82 2.39 -2.31
C PRO A 80 6.78 3.91 -2.51
N GLY A 81 7.25 4.69 -1.53
CA GLY A 81 7.34 6.15 -1.64
C GLY A 81 8.26 6.61 -2.78
N LYS A 82 9.43 5.99 -2.94
CA LYS A 82 10.34 6.27 -4.07
C LYS A 82 9.73 5.90 -5.41
N SER A 83 8.95 4.80 -5.46
CA SER A 83 8.24 4.43 -6.70
C SER A 83 7.16 5.46 -7.07
N LEU A 84 6.53 6.09 -6.08
CA LEU A 84 5.57 7.19 -6.31
C LEU A 84 6.24 8.52 -6.66
N ASP A 85 7.37 8.85 -6.02
CA ASP A 85 8.16 10.06 -6.34
C ASP A 85 8.62 10.07 -7.80
N LEU A 86 8.95 8.91 -8.36
CA LEU A 86 9.35 8.76 -9.76
C LEU A 86 8.15 8.74 -10.71
N ALA A 87 7.06 8.02 -10.37
CA ALA A 87 6.00 7.73 -11.34
C ALA A 87 4.80 8.69 -11.32
N LEU A 88 4.59 9.48 -10.26
CA LEU A 88 3.52 10.48 -10.21
C LEU A 88 3.79 11.75 -11.06
N PRO A 89 5.04 12.28 -11.16
CA PRO A 89 5.35 13.37 -12.09
C PRO A 89 5.09 13.00 -13.56
N ASP A 90 5.50 11.80 -13.97
CA ASP A 90 5.26 11.25 -15.32
C ASP A 90 3.76 11.10 -15.62
N ALA A 91 2.96 10.85 -14.57
CA ALA A 91 1.50 10.83 -14.63
C ALA A 91 0.84 12.23 -14.59
N GLY A 92 1.63 13.31 -14.69
CA GLY A 92 1.16 14.69 -14.70
C GLY A 92 0.70 15.24 -13.35
N TYR A 93 0.88 14.52 -12.24
CA TYR A 93 0.63 15.09 -10.91
C TYR A 93 1.77 16.06 -10.55
N GLN A 94 1.44 17.23 -10.00
CA GLN A 94 2.43 18.24 -9.63
C GLN A 94 2.11 18.89 -8.29
N GLY A 95 3.12 19.51 -7.66
CA GLY A 95 2.99 20.33 -6.46
C GLY A 95 2.22 19.64 -5.32
N ALA A 96 1.27 20.37 -4.73
CA ALA A 96 0.48 19.89 -3.61
C ALA A 96 -0.49 18.74 -3.97
N HIS A 97 -0.93 18.65 -5.23
CA HIS A 97 -1.74 17.51 -5.71
C HIS A 97 -0.92 16.22 -5.71
N LEU A 98 0.32 16.25 -6.22
CA LEU A 98 1.24 15.11 -6.11
C LEU A 98 1.46 14.72 -4.65
N ALA A 99 1.74 15.70 -3.77
CA ALA A 99 2.01 15.42 -2.36
C ALA A 99 0.82 14.75 -1.65
N LEU A 100 -0.41 15.20 -1.93
CA LEU A 100 -1.65 14.61 -1.40
C LEU A 100 -1.88 13.20 -1.96
N THR A 101 -1.85 13.03 -3.28
CA THR A 101 -2.09 11.72 -3.92
C THR A 101 -1.02 10.70 -3.53
N LYS A 102 0.26 11.12 -3.38
CA LYS A 102 1.33 10.29 -2.83
C LYS A 102 1.01 9.85 -1.40
N ARG A 103 0.77 10.78 -0.47
CA ARG A 103 0.48 10.49 0.94
C ARG A 103 -0.72 9.55 1.09
N ALA A 104 -1.76 9.74 0.27
CA ALA A 104 -2.89 8.84 0.22
C ALA A 104 -2.48 7.42 -0.20
N LEU A 105 -1.80 7.26 -1.35
CA LEU A 105 -1.36 5.96 -1.85
C LEU A 105 -0.41 5.24 -0.88
N GLU A 106 0.54 5.94 -0.26
CA GLU A 106 1.44 5.38 0.76
C GLU A 106 0.68 4.88 1.99
N SER A 107 -0.22 5.72 2.54
CA SER A 107 -1.03 5.38 3.71
C SER A 107 -1.93 4.17 3.45
N ARG A 108 -2.58 4.12 2.28
CA ARG A 108 -3.42 2.99 1.87
C ARG A 108 -2.61 1.73 1.56
N PHE A 109 -1.42 1.85 0.97
CA PHE A 109 -0.53 0.70 0.80
C PHE A 109 -0.10 0.11 2.15
N ALA A 110 0.30 0.96 3.10
CA ALA A 110 0.65 0.54 4.46
C ALA A 110 -0.55 0.01 5.27
N GLU A 111 -1.77 0.47 5.01
CA GLU A 111 -3.02 -0.10 5.55
C GLU A 111 -3.22 -1.55 5.05
N LEU A 112 -3.01 -1.80 3.75
CA LEU A 112 -3.21 -3.12 3.14
C LEU A 112 -2.11 -4.14 3.48
N ASP A 113 -0.86 -3.71 3.66
CA ASP A 113 0.22 -4.60 4.12
C ASP A 113 0.04 -5.02 5.60
N ARG A 114 -0.46 -4.11 6.45
CA ARG A 114 -0.87 -4.41 7.84
C ARG A 114 -2.06 -5.37 7.91
N LEU A 115 -3.04 -5.21 7.02
CA LEU A 115 -4.13 -6.18 6.83
C LEU A 115 -3.66 -7.49 6.17
N GLY A 116 -2.38 -7.61 5.78
CA GLY A 116 -1.81 -8.82 5.19
C GLY A 116 -2.24 -9.09 3.75
N VAL A 117 -2.86 -8.14 3.05
CA VAL A 117 -3.48 -8.34 1.72
C VAL A 117 -2.48 -8.86 0.70
N PHE A 118 -1.25 -8.34 0.71
CA PHE A 118 -0.17 -8.73 -0.21
C PHE A 118 0.46 -10.10 0.11
N ARG A 119 0.25 -10.65 1.32
CA ARG A 119 0.79 -11.96 1.74
C ARG A 119 0.15 -13.12 0.97
N TRP A 120 -1.00 -12.89 0.33
CA TRP A 120 -1.73 -13.88 -0.44
C TRP A 120 -1.45 -13.67 -1.94
N LYS A 121 -0.75 -14.63 -2.57
CA LYS A 121 -0.39 -14.55 -4.01
C LYS A 121 -1.60 -14.39 -4.94
N THR A 122 -2.75 -14.93 -4.53
CA THR A 122 -4.06 -14.74 -5.19
C THR A 122 -4.51 -13.28 -5.20
N ASN A 123 -4.38 -12.56 -4.07
CA ASN A 123 -4.74 -11.14 -3.96
C ASN A 123 -3.87 -10.27 -4.86
N LEU A 124 -2.56 -10.53 -4.94
CA LEU A 124 -1.69 -9.78 -5.85
C LEU A 124 -2.09 -10.01 -7.32
N ALA A 125 -2.41 -11.25 -7.71
CA ALA A 125 -2.90 -11.56 -9.05
C ALA A 125 -4.26 -10.89 -9.37
N LEU A 126 -5.16 -10.77 -8.38
CA LEU A 126 -6.42 -10.02 -8.51
C LEU A 126 -6.16 -8.53 -8.70
N LEU A 127 -5.32 -7.92 -7.86
CA LEU A 127 -4.97 -6.50 -7.93
C LEU A 127 -4.26 -6.13 -9.25
N VAL A 128 -3.36 -6.98 -9.78
CA VAL A 128 -2.72 -6.80 -11.10
C VAL A 128 -3.76 -6.74 -12.23
N ARG A 129 -4.83 -7.57 -12.16
CA ARG A 129 -5.95 -7.54 -13.12
C ARG A 129 -6.90 -6.35 -12.89
N GLY A 130 -6.77 -5.64 -11.77
CA GLY A 130 -7.66 -4.58 -11.32
C GLY A 130 -8.95 -5.07 -10.65
N SER A 131 -9.00 -6.36 -10.31
CA SER A 131 -10.08 -6.99 -9.53
C SER A 131 -9.94 -6.70 -8.04
N ALA A 132 -11.05 -6.79 -7.31
CA ALA A 132 -11.04 -6.76 -5.85
C ALA A 132 -10.19 -7.92 -5.28
N PRO A 133 -9.30 -7.69 -4.29
CA PRO A 133 -8.70 -8.77 -3.51
C PRO A 133 -9.68 -9.28 -2.43
N LEU A 134 -9.34 -10.41 -1.82
CA LEU A 134 -10.09 -11.01 -0.72
C LEU A 134 -9.56 -10.51 0.62
N GLU A 135 -10.47 -10.28 1.58
CA GLU A 135 -10.17 -9.85 2.94
C GLU A 135 -9.42 -10.94 3.72
N PRO A 136 -8.18 -10.71 4.17
CA PRO A 136 -7.44 -11.71 4.94
C PRO A 136 -7.96 -11.76 6.38
N HIS A 137 -8.75 -12.78 6.72
CA HIS A 137 -8.67 -13.56 7.96
C HIS A 137 -9.91 -14.48 8.14
N ILE A 138 -9.63 -15.78 8.30
CA ILE A 138 -10.45 -16.81 8.95
C ILE A 138 -11.94 -16.85 8.53
N GLY A 139 -12.26 -17.77 7.60
CA GLY A 139 -13.60 -18.35 7.45
C GLY A 139 -14.55 -17.71 6.43
N ALA A 140 -14.25 -16.53 5.89
CA ALA A 140 -15.09 -15.92 4.85
C ALA A 140 -14.27 -15.09 3.84
N GLU A 141 -14.05 -15.64 2.65
CA GLU A 141 -13.39 -14.98 1.52
C GLU A 141 -14.27 -13.90 0.89
N ARG A 142 -14.47 -12.79 1.61
CA ARG A 142 -15.24 -11.65 1.09
C ARG A 142 -14.34 -10.71 0.32
N ALA A 143 -14.79 -10.27 -0.86
CA ALA A 143 -14.05 -9.32 -1.68
C ALA A 143 -14.05 -7.91 -1.05
N MET A 144 -12.86 -7.31 -0.94
CA MET A 144 -12.68 -5.93 -0.50
C MET A 144 -13.15 -4.96 -1.58
N HIS A 145 -13.95 -3.97 -1.21
CA HIS A 145 -14.49 -2.98 -2.15
C HIS A 145 -13.69 -1.68 -2.11
N ILE A 146 -13.77 -0.88 -3.18
CA ILE A 146 -13.28 0.51 -3.13
C ILE A 146 -14.48 1.39 -2.83
N ASP A 147 -14.35 2.15 -1.75
CA ASP A 147 -15.27 3.20 -1.36
C ASP A 147 -14.65 4.59 -1.63
N HIS A 148 -15.51 5.60 -1.71
CA HIS A 148 -15.15 7.00 -1.88
C HIS A 148 -15.29 7.73 -0.56
N ILE A 149 -14.24 8.42 -0.09
CA ILE A 149 -14.25 9.14 1.20
C ILE A 149 -15.26 10.30 1.16
N LEU A 150 -15.36 10.98 0.02
CA LEU A 150 -16.35 11.97 -0.32
C LEU A 150 -17.31 11.36 -1.36
N PRO A 151 -18.60 11.20 -1.05
CA PRO A 151 -19.52 10.36 -1.83
C PRO A 151 -19.78 10.97 -3.21
N THR A 152 -19.66 10.13 -4.25
CA THR A 152 -19.74 10.57 -5.66
C THR A 152 -21.10 11.04 -6.12
N ALA A 153 -22.17 10.73 -5.38
CA ALA A 153 -23.49 11.32 -5.59
C ALA A 153 -23.53 12.82 -5.22
N ALA A 154 -22.71 13.25 -4.26
CA ALA A 154 -22.58 14.65 -3.86
C ALA A 154 -21.38 15.37 -4.50
N PHE A 155 -20.33 14.62 -4.89
CA PHE A 155 -19.10 15.13 -5.50
C PHE A 155 -18.66 14.29 -6.71
N PRO A 156 -19.41 14.29 -7.84
CA PRO A 156 -19.00 13.62 -9.07
C PRO A 156 -17.63 14.10 -9.59
N GLU A 157 -17.26 15.35 -9.32
CA GLU A 157 -15.96 15.96 -9.61
C GLU A 157 -14.79 15.36 -8.81
N LEU A 158 -15.05 14.54 -7.79
CA LEU A 158 -14.04 13.79 -7.03
C LEU A 158 -14.12 12.27 -7.28
N SER A 159 -14.90 11.84 -8.28
CA SER A 159 -15.15 10.40 -8.54
C SER A 159 -13.95 9.62 -9.09
N THR A 160 -12.96 10.30 -9.66
CA THR A 160 -11.72 9.68 -10.16
C THR A 160 -10.50 9.93 -9.26
N GLU A 161 -10.54 10.89 -8.34
CA GLU A 161 -9.35 11.31 -7.58
C GLU A 161 -8.84 10.18 -6.66
N PHE A 162 -7.58 9.77 -6.84
CA PHE A 162 -6.95 8.71 -6.05
C PHE A 162 -6.88 9.03 -4.55
N ALA A 163 -6.72 10.31 -4.17
CA ALA A 163 -6.79 10.72 -2.76
C ALA A 163 -8.19 10.51 -2.13
N ASN A 164 -9.24 10.44 -2.96
CA ASN A 164 -10.62 10.16 -2.53
C ASN A 164 -10.94 8.66 -2.45
N LEU A 165 -10.05 7.77 -2.93
CA LEU A 165 -10.28 6.33 -2.94
C LEU A 165 -9.72 5.63 -1.70
N ARG A 166 -10.48 4.69 -1.14
CA ARG A 166 -10.01 3.76 -0.09
C ARG A 166 -10.46 2.34 -0.42
N LEU A 167 -9.55 1.36 -0.32
CA LEU A 167 -9.94 -0.05 -0.31
C LEU A 167 -10.34 -0.44 1.12
N VAL A 168 -11.52 -1.03 1.29
CA VAL A 168 -12.11 -1.35 2.59
C VAL A 168 -12.53 -2.82 2.70
N SER A 169 -12.48 -3.34 3.93
CA SER A 169 -12.98 -4.67 4.30
C SER A 169 -14.48 -4.80 3.99
N ALA A 170 -14.95 -6.01 3.70
CA ALA A 170 -16.37 -6.28 3.49
C ALA A 170 -17.17 -6.32 4.80
N ARG A 171 -16.49 -6.25 5.95
CA ARG A 171 -17.06 -6.06 7.30
C ARG A 171 -17.10 -4.57 7.67
N THR A 172 -16.15 -3.77 7.19
CA THR A 172 -16.12 -2.30 7.37
C THR A 172 -17.19 -1.60 6.55
N ASN A 173 -18.39 -1.43 7.11
CA ASN A 173 -19.35 -0.43 6.62
C ASN A 173 -18.90 0.97 7.10
N LEU A 174 -18.36 1.80 6.21
CA LEU A 174 -18.10 3.22 6.52
C LEU A 174 -19.40 4.03 6.78
N ARG A 175 -20.54 3.51 6.31
CA ARG A 175 -21.89 4.13 6.34
C ARG A 175 -22.42 4.69 7.69
N LYS A 176 -21.77 4.52 8.85
CA LYS A 176 -22.35 4.81 10.18
C LYS A 176 -21.38 5.22 11.32
N THR A 177 -20.35 6.05 11.11
CA THR A 177 -19.64 6.71 12.25
C THR A 177 -19.27 8.17 11.96
N ASP A 178 -19.14 8.97 13.03
CA ASP A 178 -18.67 10.36 12.94
C ASP A 178 -17.24 10.46 12.41
N ASP A 179 -16.42 9.41 12.56
CA ASP A 179 -15.05 9.34 12.01
C ASP A 179 -15.04 9.57 10.49
N VAL A 180 -16.08 9.12 9.78
CA VAL A 180 -16.18 9.28 8.32
C VAL A 180 -16.51 10.72 7.94
N ARG A 181 -17.33 11.40 8.74
CA ARG A 181 -17.58 12.84 8.58
C ARG A 181 -16.31 13.65 8.86
N GLN A 182 -15.54 13.30 9.89
CA GLN A 182 -14.26 13.96 10.18
C GLN A 182 -13.23 13.70 9.08
N LEU A 183 -13.08 12.46 8.62
CA LEU A 183 -12.21 12.09 7.50
C LEU A 183 -12.58 12.83 6.20
N ALA A 184 -13.87 13.02 5.94
CA ALA A 184 -14.37 13.80 4.80
C ALA A 184 -14.05 15.31 4.93
N LEU A 185 -14.20 15.88 6.12
CA LEU A 185 -13.83 17.28 6.40
C LEU A 185 -12.32 17.52 6.24
N ASP A 186 -11.49 16.58 6.71
CA ASP A 186 -10.04 16.68 6.63
C ASP A 186 -9.54 16.45 5.20
N LEU A 187 -10.02 15.43 4.48
CA LEU A 187 -9.74 15.29 3.04
C LEU A 187 -10.21 16.51 2.25
N GLY A 188 -11.39 17.05 2.55
CA GLY A 188 -11.89 18.27 1.90
C GLY A 188 -10.98 19.49 2.13
N ARG A 189 -10.36 19.58 3.31
CA ARG A 189 -9.38 20.61 3.64
C ARG A 189 -8.09 20.42 2.82
N GLU A 190 -7.55 19.20 2.81
CA GLU A 190 -6.34 18.84 2.06
C GLU A 190 -6.52 19.03 0.54
N LEU A 191 -7.68 18.67 -0.02
CA LEU A 191 -8.03 18.91 -1.42
C LEU A 191 -8.08 20.39 -1.78
N ARG A 192 -8.57 21.25 -0.87
CA ARG A 192 -8.63 22.70 -1.06
C ARG A 192 -7.24 23.35 -0.92
N GLU A 193 -6.45 22.92 0.05
CA GLU A 193 -5.06 23.35 0.23
C GLU A 193 -4.19 22.91 -0.97
N ALA A 194 -4.51 21.78 -1.60
CA ALA A 194 -3.89 21.32 -2.84
C ALA A 194 -4.42 21.98 -4.13
N GLY A 195 -5.42 22.86 -4.05
CA GLY A 195 -6.02 23.53 -5.20
C GLY A 195 -6.88 22.64 -6.12
N ILE A 196 -7.22 21.43 -5.66
CA ILE A 196 -8.01 20.44 -6.42
C ILE A 196 -9.51 20.76 -6.37
N ILE A 197 -9.95 21.45 -5.32
CA ILE A 197 -11.32 21.97 -5.18
C ILE A 197 -11.33 23.44 -4.78
N ASP A 198 -12.39 24.13 -5.15
CA ASP A 198 -12.66 25.52 -4.79
C ASP A 198 -13.29 25.67 -3.39
N ALA A 199 -13.54 26.92 -3.00
CA ALA A 199 -14.15 27.25 -1.71
C ALA A 199 -15.60 26.77 -1.59
N ASP A 200 -16.37 26.74 -2.68
CA ASP A 200 -17.79 26.37 -2.69
C ASP A 200 -17.99 24.85 -2.60
N THR A 201 -17.11 24.08 -3.23
CA THR A 201 -17.01 22.63 -3.09
C THR A 201 -16.59 22.26 -1.68
N PHE A 202 -15.62 22.96 -1.08
CA PHE A 202 -15.32 22.76 0.34
C PHE A 202 -16.48 23.19 1.26
N ALA A 203 -17.24 24.24 0.91
CA ALA A 203 -18.45 24.61 1.63
C ALA A 203 -19.57 23.57 1.51
N ARG A 204 -19.69 22.88 0.37
CA ARG A 204 -20.56 21.70 0.18
C ARG A 204 -20.12 20.54 1.08
N ILE A 205 -18.82 20.21 1.13
CA ILE A 205 -18.26 19.17 2.02
C ILE A 205 -18.60 19.49 3.49
N ARG A 206 -18.44 20.75 3.93
CA ARG A 206 -18.76 21.19 5.29
C ARG A 206 -20.23 21.07 5.69
N ARG A 207 -21.15 20.91 4.72
CA ARG A 207 -22.59 20.73 4.93
C ARG A 207 -23.03 19.26 5.01
N LEU A 208 -22.13 18.31 4.75
CA LEU A 208 -22.43 16.88 4.85
C LEU A 208 -22.83 16.45 6.27
N ARG A 209 -23.89 15.63 6.32
CA ARG A 209 -24.39 14.93 7.50
C ARG A 209 -24.10 13.44 7.39
N ALA A 210 -24.28 12.70 8.47
CA ALA A 210 -24.10 11.24 8.47
C ALA A 210 -25.07 10.51 7.53
N GLU A 211 -26.24 11.08 7.22
CA GLU A 211 -27.17 10.52 6.22
C GLU A 211 -26.62 10.55 4.78
N ASP A 212 -25.70 11.47 4.45
CA ASP A 212 -25.28 11.72 3.08
C ASP A 212 -24.17 10.75 2.60
N PHE A 213 -23.67 9.88 3.50
CA PHE A 213 -22.68 8.80 3.23
C PHE A 213 -23.35 7.42 3.07
N ARG A 214 -24.58 7.37 2.53
CA ARG A 214 -25.38 6.14 2.39
C ARG A 214 -25.29 5.53 0.99
#